data_AF-A0A959NZD6-F1
#
_entry.id   AF-A0A959NZD6-F1
#
_cell.length_a   1.000
_cell.length_b   1.000
_cell.length_c   1.000
_cell.angle_alpha   90.00
_cell.angle_beta   90.00
_cell.angle_gamma   90.00
#
_symmetry.space_group_name_H-M   'P 1'
#
loop_
_entity.id
_entity.type
_entity.pdbx_description
1 polymer ?
#
loop_
_entity_poly.entity_id
_entity_poly.type
_entity_poly.pdbx_seq_one_letter_code
_entity_poly.pdbx_strand_id
1 'polypeptide(L)'
;SDKIPNTLRDASAAAITASALITLSDLTGNNIYLEAAKTIIQTLSKPNYKAKLGENGNFIIKHCVGSYPANSEVDVPLSYADYYYIEALMKLYH
;
A
#
# COMPACT_ATOMS: atom_id res chain seq x y z
N SER A 1 -14.79 -12.86 -11.17
CA SER A 1 -13.96 -12.46 -12.32
C SER A 1 -12.89 -13.50 -12.49
N ASP A 2 -12.85 -14.15 -13.65
CA ASP A 2 -12.08 -15.39 -13.89
C ASP A 2 -10.56 -15.15 -14.01
N LYS A 3 -10.11 -13.92 -13.74
CA LYS A 3 -8.70 -13.51 -13.83
C LYS A 3 -7.98 -13.50 -12.48
N ILE A 4 -8.62 -13.88 -11.38
CA ILE A 4 -7.94 -14.07 -10.09
C ILE A 4 -7.20 -15.42 -10.12
N PRO A 5 -5.89 -15.48 -9.78
CA PRO A 5 -5.11 -14.44 -9.09
C PRO A 5 -4.29 -13.51 -9.99
N ASN A 6 -4.33 -13.67 -11.31
CA ASN A 6 -3.49 -12.98 -12.30
C ASN A 6 -3.90 -11.53 -12.64
N THR A 7 -4.86 -10.96 -11.91
CA THR A 7 -5.23 -9.55 -12.08
C THR A 7 -4.18 -8.64 -11.49
N LEU A 8 -4.01 -7.45 -12.09
CA LEU A 8 -3.14 -6.42 -11.53
C LEU A 8 -3.57 -6.04 -10.11
N ARG A 9 -2.57 -5.69 -9.31
CA ARG A 9 -2.75 -5.22 -7.94
C ARG A 9 -2.50 -3.72 -7.92
N ASP A 10 -3.19 -3.03 -7.01
CA ASP A 10 -2.92 -1.63 -6.72
C ASP A 10 -2.41 -1.50 -5.29
N ALA A 11 -1.10 -1.42 -5.14
CA ALA A 11 -0.44 -1.25 -3.85
C ALA A 11 -0.71 0.13 -3.22
N SER A 12 -1.10 1.13 -4.02
CA SER A 12 -1.43 2.47 -3.52
C SER A 12 -2.71 2.46 -2.69
N ALA A 13 -3.77 1.79 -3.16
CA ALA A 13 -4.99 1.57 -2.38
C ALA A 13 -4.71 0.83 -1.06
N ALA A 14 -3.79 -0.13 -1.06
CA ALA A 14 -3.39 -0.85 0.15
C ALA A 14 -2.70 0.08 1.16
N ALA A 15 -1.77 0.92 0.71
CA ALA A 15 -1.08 1.90 1.56
C ALA A 15 -2.06 2.92 2.19
N ILE A 16 -2.97 3.48 1.38
CA ILE A 16 -4.04 4.39 1.85
C ILE A 16 -4.91 3.70 2.91
N THR A 17 -5.34 2.47 2.63
CA THR A 17 -6.18 1.69 3.53
C THR A 17 -5.49 1.41 4.86
N ALA A 18 -4.21 1.05 4.84
CA ALA A 18 -3.44 0.84 6.07
C ALA A 18 -3.39 2.11 6.93
N SER A 19 -3.09 3.26 6.32
CA SER A 19 -3.07 4.55 7.04
C SER A 19 -4.42 4.89 7.66
N ALA A 20 -5.52 4.65 6.94
CA ALA A 20 -6.88 4.90 7.42
C ALA A 20 -7.29 3.95 8.56
N LEU A 21 -6.94 2.67 8.48
CA LEU A 21 -7.29 1.68 9.48
C LEU A 21 -6.59 1.92 10.83
N ILE A 22 -5.39 2.49 10.83
CA ILE A 22 -4.71 2.89 12.08
C ILE A 22 -5.53 3.99 12.76
N THR A 23 -5.87 5.05 12.03
CA THR A 23 -6.74 6.13 12.55
C THR A 23 -8.10 5.62 13.01
N LEU A 24 -8.70 4.66 12.28
CA LEU A 24 -9.96 4.06 12.69
C LEU A 24 -9.84 3.24 13.97
N SER A 25 -8.71 2.55 14.19
CA SER A 25 -8.42 1.86 15.44
C SER A 25 -8.40 2.84 16.61
N ASP A 26 -7.76 4.00 16.46
CA ASP A 26 -7.68 5.01 17.52
C ASP A 26 -9.06 5.59 17.86
N LEU A 27 -9.87 5.87 16.84
CA LEU A 27 -11.20 6.44 17.00
C LEU A 27 -12.20 5.46 17.65
N THR A 28 -12.05 4.16 17.39
CA THR A 28 -13.02 3.13 17.82
C THR A 28 -12.56 2.32 19.02
N GLY A 29 -11.25 2.33 19.32
CA GLY A 29 -10.62 1.40 20.27
C GLY A 29 -10.64 -0.06 19.81
N ASN A 30 -11.03 -0.35 18.56
CA ASN A 30 -11.15 -1.71 18.07
C ASN A 30 -9.86 -2.17 17.36
N ASN A 31 -9.15 -3.07 18.03
CA ASN A 31 -7.84 -3.57 17.57
C ASN A 31 -7.89 -4.35 16.24
N ILE A 32 -9.07 -4.78 15.76
CA ILE A 32 -9.17 -5.49 14.47
C ILE A 32 -8.64 -4.64 13.31
N TYR A 33 -8.85 -3.32 13.37
CA TYR A 33 -8.38 -2.40 12.34
C TYR A 33 -6.87 -2.24 12.37
N LEU A 34 -6.27 -2.16 13.57
CA LEU A 34 -4.83 -2.09 13.73
C LEU A 34 -4.14 -3.37 13.24
N GLU A 35 -4.68 -4.55 13.54
CA GLU A 35 -4.11 -5.82 13.07
C GLU A 35 -4.23 -5.98 11.55
N ALA A 36 -5.33 -5.52 10.96
CA ALA A 36 -5.48 -5.46 9.50
C ALA A 36 -4.45 -4.49 8.88
N ALA A 37 -4.27 -3.30 9.45
CA ALA A 37 -3.28 -2.32 8.99
C ALA A 37 -1.84 -2.88 9.06
N LYS A 38 -1.46 -3.51 10.18
CA LYS A 38 -0.16 -4.17 10.35
C LYS A 38 0.06 -5.25 9.28
N THR A 39 -0.95 -6.07 9.02
CA THR A 39 -0.88 -7.12 7.99
C THR A 39 -0.62 -6.54 6.60
N ILE A 40 -1.29 -5.43 6.26
CA ILE A 40 -1.07 -4.73 5.00
C ILE A 40 0.34 -4.17 4.92
N ILE A 41 0.81 -3.44 5.94
CA ILE A 41 2.15 -2.84 5.96
C ILE A 41 3.25 -3.90 5.91
N GLN A 42 3.10 -5.00 6.64
CA GLN A 42 4.03 -6.13 6.56
C GLN A 42 4.07 -6.74 5.15
N THR A 43 2.93 -6.82 4.47
CA THR A 43 2.85 -7.32 3.09
C THR A 43 3.51 -6.35 2.11
N LEU A 44 3.24 -5.05 2.22
CA LEU A 44 3.87 -4.01 1.41
C LEU A 44 5.39 -3.94 1.65
N SER A 45 5.85 -4.28 2.86
CA SER A 45 7.28 -4.30 3.22
C SER A 45 8.07 -5.48 2.64
N LYS A 46 7.40 -6.49 2.06
CA LYS A 46 8.06 -7.67 1.46
C LYS A 46 8.67 -7.32 0.10
N PRO A 47 9.70 -8.06 -0.37
CA PRO A 47 10.35 -7.81 -1.66
C PRO A 47 9.42 -7.82 -2.88
N ASN A 48 8.25 -8.45 -2.77
CA ASN A 48 7.26 -8.43 -3.84
C ASN A 48 6.71 -7.01 -4.08
N TYR A 49 6.56 -6.19 -3.04
CA TYR A 49 5.99 -4.83 -3.15
C TYR A 49 7.00 -3.73 -2.85
N LYS A 50 7.94 -3.93 -1.92
CA LYS A 50 8.99 -2.96 -1.60
C LYS A 50 10.16 -3.09 -2.57
N ALA A 51 10.58 -1.99 -3.16
CA ALA A 51 11.79 -1.93 -3.99
C ALA A 51 13.06 -2.07 -3.15
N LYS A 52 14.13 -2.59 -3.75
CA LYS A 52 15.47 -2.49 -3.16
C LYS A 52 15.99 -1.05 -3.32
N LEU A 53 16.94 -0.68 -2.48
CA LEU A 53 17.57 0.64 -2.53
C LEU A 53 18.22 0.87 -3.91
N GLY A 54 17.94 2.03 -4.52
CA GLY A 54 18.47 2.42 -5.84
C GLY A 54 17.70 1.82 -7.04
N GLU A 55 16.69 0.97 -6.80
CA GLU A 55 15.81 0.45 -7.86
C GLU A 55 14.52 1.29 -7.98
N ASN A 56 13.65 0.94 -8.93
CA ASN A 56 12.29 1.49 -9.06
C ASN A 56 12.24 3.04 -9.15
N GLY A 57 13.25 3.67 -9.75
CA GLY A 57 13.33 5.14 -9.83
C GLY A 57 13.44 5.83 -8.47
N ASN A 58 13.93 5.12 -7.44
CA ASN A 58 13.95 5.51 -6.02
C ASN A 58 12.59 5.59 -5.33
N PHE A 59 11.51 5.09 -5.95
CA PHE A 59 10.23 4.88 -5.28
C PHE A 59 10.28 3.63 -4.39
N ILE A 60 9.58 3.67 -3.26
CA ILE A 60 9.58 2.63 -2.24
C ILE A 60 8.65 1.48 -2.63
N ILE A 61 7.44 1.79 -3.09
CA ILE A 61 6.39 0.82 -3.39
C ILE A 61 6.26 0.58 -4.90
N LYS A 62 6.16 -0.69 -5.28
CA LYS A 62 5.92 -1.20 -6.64
C LYS A 62 4.45 -1.58 -6.82
N HIS A 63 4.06 -1.87 -8.07
CA HIS A 63 2.77 -2.47 -8.42
C HIS A 63 1.57 -1.62 -8.01
N CYS A 64 1.55 -0.36 -8.43
CA CYS A 64 0.38 0.51 -8.29
C CYS A 64 -0.37 0.62 -9.63
N VAL A 65 -1.67 0.94 -9.56
CA VAL A 65 -2.51 1.17 -10.75
C VAL A 65 -3.30 2.46 -10.56
N GLY A 66 -3.01 3.49 -11.36
CA GLY A 66 -3.70 4.77 -11.33
C GLY A 66 -5.04 4.75 -12.09
N SER A 67 -5.00 4.48 -13.40
CA SER A 67 -6.22 4.40 -14.23
C SER A 67 -6.14 3.29 -15.27
N TYR A 68 -6.63 2.11 -14.87
CA TYR A 68 -6.74 0.96 -15.78
C TYR A 68 -7.64 1.22 -17.01
N PRO A 69 -8.82 1.87 -16.91
CA PRO A 69 -9.66 2.15 -18.08
C PRO A 69 -9.01 3.07 -19.11
N ALA A 70 -8.16 4.00 -18.66
CA ALA A 70 -7.40 4.90 -19.53
C ALA A 70 -6.04 4.33 -19.97
N ASN A 71 -5.72 3.09 -19.56
CA ASN A 71 -4.41 2.47 -19.73
C ASN A 71 -3.23 3.38 -19.28
N SER A 72 -3.45 4.13 -18.21
CA SER A 72 -2.49 5.08 -17.65
C SER A 72 -2.05 4.61 -16.27
N GLU A 73 -0.75 4.72 -16.00
CA GLU A 73 -0.16 4.37 -14.69
C GLU A 73 -0.49 2.92 -14.28
N VAL A 74 -0.26 1.97 -15.17
CA VAL A 74 -0.57 0.56 -14.97
C VAL A 74 0.70 -0.20 -14.60
N ASP A 75 0.74 -0.79 -13.40
CA ASP A 75 1.88 -1.55 -12.85
C ASP A 75 3.18 -0.72 -12.75
N VAL A 76 3.05 0.50 -12.25
CA VAL A 76 4.15 1.46 -12.05
C VAL A 76 4.21 1.93 -10.59
N PRO A 77 5.33 2.51 -10.12
CA PRO A 77 5.33 3.23 -8.85
C PRO A 77 4.50 4.53 -8.92
N LEU A 78 3.91 4.91 -7.79
CA LEU A 78 3.12 6.14 -7.67
C LEU A 78 3.50 6.87 -6.38
N SER A 79 3.74 8.18 -6.46
CA SER A 79 4.23 8.99 -5.34
C SER A 79 3.33 8.95 -4.11
N TYR A 80 2.02 8.88 -4.32
CA TYR A 80 1.06 8.78 -3.24
C TYR A 80 1.07 7.41 -2.54
N ALA A 81 1.48 6.33 -3.22
CA ALA A 81 1.68 5.04 -2.55
C ALA A 81 2.78 5.14 -1.50
N ASP A 82 3.90 5.78 -1.84
CA ASP A 82 5.03 5.99 -0.94
C ASP A 82 4.65 6.91 0.23
N TYR A 83 3.93 8.01 -0.05
CA TYR A 83 3.44 8.93 0.98
C TYR A 83 2.60 8.20 2.03
N TYR A 84 1.55 7.49 1.62
CA TYR A 84 0.65 6.82 2.56
C TYR A 84 1.30 5.61 3.25
N TYR A 85 2.26 4.96 2.59
CA TYR A 85 3.05 3.90 3.22
C TYR A 85 3.92 4.45 4.36
N ILE A 86 4.61 5.58 4.15
CA ILE A 86 5.40 6.25 5.19
C ILE A 86 4.48 6.79 6.28
N GLU A 87 3.36 7.42 5.93
CA GLU A 87 2.39 7.93 6.91
C GLU A 87 1.87 6.80 7.83
N ALA A 88 1.51 5.66 7.24
CA ALA A 88 1.08 4.49 8.01
C ALA A 88 2.19 3.95 8.93
N LEU A 89 3.44 3.89 8.46
CA LEU A 89 4.58 3.52 9.32
C LEU A 89 4.75 4.51 10.47
N MET A 90 4.69 5.82 10.21
CA MET A 90 4.81 6.84 11.24
C MET A 90 3.70 6.74 12.29
N LYS A 91 2.45 6.48 11.88
CA LYS A 91 1.32 6.26 12.80
C LYS A 91 1.45 4.98 13.64
N LEU A 92 2.17 3.95 13.17
CA LEU A 92 2.39 2.72 13.94
C LEU A 92 3.48 2.85 15.01
N TYR A 93 4.41 3.79 14.84
CA TYR A 93 5.58 3.95 15.71
C TYR A 93 5.55 5.24 16.56
N HIS A 94 4.48 6.04 16.46
CA HIS A 94 4.17 7.13 17.40
C HIS A 94 3.11 6.68 18.40
#